data_AF-A0A4Q0SUV3-F1
#
_entry.id   AF-A0A4Q0SUV3-F1
#
_cell.length_a   1.000
_cell.length_b   1.000
_cell.length_c   1.000
_cell.angle_alpha   90.00
_cell.angle_beta   90.00
_cell.angle_gamma   90.00
#
_symmetry.space_group_name_H-M   'P 1'
#
loop_
_entity.id
_entity.type
_entity.pdbx_description
1 polymer ?
#
loop_
_entity_poly.entity_id
_entity_poly.type
_entity_poly.pdbx_seq_one_letter_code
_entity_poly.pdbx_strand_id
1 'polypeptide(L)' 'MAAIRVNEVPVQAALFQYVGRTRLAAVGQVTRQVYRFETPGAKVIVDGRDVASLTSVPVLVRL' A
#
# COMPACT_ATOMS: atom_id res chain seq x y z
N MET A 1 -27.30 2.12 -25.69
CA MET A 1 -26.00 2.52 -25.10
C MET A 1 -26.05 2.25 -23.61
N ALA A 2 -25.32 1.25 -23.13
CA ALA A 2 -25.30 0.90 -21.71
C ALA A 2 -24.27 1.80 -20.99
N ALA A 3 -24.74 2.55 -19.99
CA ALA A 3 -23.85 3.28 -19.09
C ALA A 3 -23.16 2.25 -18.17
N ILE A 4 -21.84 2.14 -18.27
CA ILE A 4 -21.03 1.36 -17.33
C ILE A 4 -21.16 2.06 -15.97
N ARG A 5 -21.97 1.49 -15.07
CA ARG A 5 -21.96 1.86 -13.66
C ARG A 5 -20.67 1.29 -13.09
N VAL A 6 -19.62 2.10 -13.01
CA VAL A 6 -18.47 1.75 -12.18
C VAL A 6 -18.98 1.80 -10.74
N ASN A 7 -19.26 0.63 -10.18
CA ASN A 7 -19.51 0.51 -8.75
C ASN A 7 -18.17 0.72 -8.05
N GLU A 8 -17.76 1.99 -7.93
CA GLU A 8 -16.61 2.38 -7.13
C GLU A 8 -16.97 2.17 -5.67
N VAL A 9 -16.81 0.94 -5.18
CA VAL A 9 -16.57 0.76 -3.75
C VAL A 9 -15.37 1.65 -3.47
N PRO A 10 -15.44 2.67 -2.59
CA PRO A 10 -14.29 3.48 -2.30
C PRO A 10 -13.23 2.53 -1.75
N VAL A 11 -12.25 2.21 -2.60
CA VAL A 11 -11.12 1.39 -2.21
C VAL A 11 -10.33 2.31 -1.30
N GLN A 12 -10.58 2.18 0.00
CA GLN A 12 -9.78 2.87 0.99
C GLN A 12 -8.35 2.44 0.69
N ALA A 13 -7.47 3.39 0.42
CA ALA A 13 -6.09 3.14 0.08
C ALA A 13 -5.23 4.23 0.71
N ALA A 14 -3.97 3.91 1.01
CA ALA A 14 -3.02 4.85 1.56
C ALA A 14 -1.70 4.79 0.81
N LEU A 15 -1.06 5.94 0.67
CA LEU A 15 0.29 6.01 0.12
C LEU A 15 1.29 5.77 1.24
N PHE A 16 2.25 4.88 0.99
CA PHE A 16 3.39 4.68 1.87
C PHE A 16 4.68 5.00 1.15
N GLN A 17 5.60 5.64 1.85
CA GLN A 17 6.98 5.86 1.43
C GLN A 17 7.90 4.96 2.23
N TYR A 18 8.84 4.31 1.55
CA TYR A 18 9.90 3.56 2.18
C TYR A 18 11.11 4.46 2.48
N VAL A 19 11.55 4.50 3.73
CA VAL A 19 12.64 5.34 4.22
C VAL A 19 13.88 4.54 4.66
N GLY A 20 13.92 3.25 4.38
CA GLY A 20 15.09 2.42 4.65
C GLY A 20 16.18 2.52 3.57
N ARG A 21 17.21 1.69 3.69
CA ARG A 21 18.46 1.80 2.90
C ARG A 21 18.55 0.83 1.71
N THR A 22 17.77 -0.24 1.71
CA THR A 22 17.80 -1.33 0.71
C THR A 22 16.41 -1.60 0.15
N ARG A 23 16.21 -2.48 -0.82
CA ARG A 23 14.84 -2.86 -1.22
C ARG A 23 14.05 -3.54 -0.07
N LEU A 24 12.74 -3.35 -0.03
CA LEU A 24 11.84 -3.98 0.95
C LEU A 24 10.63 -4.60 0.24
N ALA A 25 10.22 -5.80 0.69
CA ALA A 25 8.92 -6.36 0.40
C ALA A 25 8.14 -6.53 1.70
N ALA A 26 6.93 -5.97 1.76
CA ALA A 26 6.02 -6.11 2.89
C ALA A 26 4.77 -6.87 2.48
N VAL A 27 4.27 -7.75 3.35
CA VAL A 27 3.04 -8.51 3.11
C VAL A 27 1.92 -7.92 3.95
N GLY A 28 0.87 -7.46 3.29
CA GLY A 28 -0.36 -7.03 3.95
C GLY A 28 -0.99 -8.17 4.74
N GLN A 29 -1.35 -7.93 6.01
CA GLN A 29 -1.87 -9.00 6.87
C GLN A 29 -3.31 -9.41 6.54
N VAL A 30 -4.11 -8.51 5.97
CA VAL A 30 -5.52 -8.74 5.64
C VAL A 30 -5.65 -9.27 4.21
N THR A 31 -5.09 -8.58 3.22
CA THR A 31 -5.27 -8.99 1.81
C THR A 31 -4.24 -10.01 1.34
N ARG A 32 -3.14 -10.20 2.10
CA ARG A 32 -1.96 -10.98 1.71
C ARG A 32 -1.24 -10.43 0.47
N GLN A 33 -1.54 -9.20 0.04
CA GLN A 33 -0.84 -8.55 -1.05
C GLN A 33 0.62 -8.26 -0.68
N VAL A 34 1.52 -8.44 -1.65
CA VAL A 34 2.94 -8.11 -1.51
C VAL A 34 3.18 -6.72 -2.07
N TYR A 35 3.60 -5.80 -1.21
CA TYR A 35 3.99 -4.44 -1.55
C TYR A 35 5.52 -4.37 -1.68
N ARG A 36 6.01 -4.01 -2.88
CA ARG A 36 7.44 -3.95 -3.17
C ARG A 36 7.92 -2.51 -3.27
N PHE A 37 8.91 -2.18 -2.46
CA PHE A 37 9.62 -0.91 -2.43
C PHE A 37 11.02 -1.16 -2.99
N GLU A 38 11.19 -0.92 -4.29
CA GLU A 38 12.40 -1.31 -5.03
C GLU A 38 13.64 -0.49 -4.63
N THR A 39 13.45 0.75 -4.17
CA THR A 39 14.54 1.68 -3.82
C THR A 39 14.20 2.52 -2.59
N PRO A 40 15.21 3.06 -1.88
CA PRO A 40 14.99 4.11 -0.88
C PRO A 40 14.17 5.27 -1.47
N GLY A 41 13.12 5.68 -0.76
CA GLY A 41 12.19 6.71 -1.21
C GLY A 41 11.05 6.22 -2.10
N ALA A 42 11.01 4.93 -2.47
CA ALA A 42 9.92 4.37 -3.25
C ALA A 42 8.57 4.58 -2.56
N LYS A 43 7.54 4.86 -3.36
CA LYS A 43 6.18 5.09 -2.90
C LYS A 43 5.24 4.03 -3.47
N VAL A 44 4.39 3.45 -2.63
CA VAL A 44 3.48 2.38 -3.01
C VAL A 44 2.09 2.66 -2.46
N ILE A 45 1.07 2.46 -3.30
CA ILE A 45 -0.34 2.51 -2.89
C ILE A 45 -0.68 1.19 -2.22
N VAL A 46 -1.21 1.27 -1.01
CA VAL A 46 -1.53 0.15 -0.12
C VAL A 46 -3.04 0.07 0.05
N ASP A 47 -3.58 -1.15 0.06
CA ASP A 47 -5.00 -1.38 0.38
C ASP A 47 -5.28 -0.92 1.82
N GLY A 48 -6.39 -0.21 2.00
CA GLY A 48 -6.83 0.39 3.25
C GLY A 48 -6.93 -0.63 4.39
N ARG A 49 -7.27 -1.88 4.04
CA ARG A 49 -7.34 -2.99 4.99
C ARG A 49 -5.98 -3.39 5.55
N ASP A 50 -4.91 -3.17 4.80
CA ASP A 50 -3.54 -3.51 5.20
C ASP A 50 -2.78 -2.35 5.86
N VAL A 51 -3.35 -1.15 5.90
CA VAL A 51 -2.72 0.06 6.46
C VAL A 51 -2.20 -0.17 7.87
N ALA A 52 -3.02 -0.75 8.75
CA ALA A 52 -2.63 -1.01 10.14
C ALA A 52 -1.38 -1.90 10.22
N SER A 53 -1.28 -2.90 9.33
CA SER A 53 -0.12 -3.78 9.28
C SER A 53 1.11 -3.08 8.72
N LEU A 54 0.99 -2.24 7.68
CA LEU A 54 2.13 -1.54 7.10
C LEU A 54 2.62 -0.38 7.99
N THR A 55 1.74 0.24 8.77
CA THR A 55 2.13 1.24 9.79
C THR A 55 2.98 0.64 10.91
N SER A 56 2.90 -0.68 11.15
CA SER A 56 3.77 -1.35 12.13
C SER A 56 5.21 -1.55 11.65
N VAL A 57 5.48 -1.36 10.35
CA VAL A 57 6.83 -1.51 9.77
C VAL A 57 7.62 -0.22 9.99
N PRO A 58 8.72 -0.22 10.78
CA PRO A 58 9.38 1.02 11.22
C PRO A 58 9.97 1.89 10.11
N VAL A 59 10.23 1.30 8.94
CA VAL A 59 10.84 1.95 7.77
C VAL A 59 9.81 2.35 6.71
N LEU A 60 8.52 2.28 7.05
CA LEU A 60 7.41 2.73 6.21
C LEU A 60 6.73 3.94 6.84
N VAL A 61 6.62 5.02 6.07
CA VAL A 61 5.94 6.26 6.46
C VAL A 61 4.67 6.38 5.63
N ARG A 62 3.53 6.53 6.30
CA ARG A 62 2.27 6.85 5.63
C ARG A 62 2.27 8.33 5.24
N LEU A 63 1.97 8.63 3.97
CA LEU A 63 1.86 9.98 3.42
C LEU A 63 0.40 10.44 3.36
#